data_AF-A0A1Q3YVP9-F1
#
_entry.id   AF-A0A1Q3YVP9-F1
#
_cell.length_a   1.000
_cell.length_b   1.000
_cell.length_c   1.000
_cell.angle_alpha   90.00
_cell.angle_beta   90.00
_cell.angle_gamma   90.00
#
_symmetry.space_group_name_H-M   'P 1'
#
loop_
_entity.id
_entity.type
_entity.pdbx_description
1 polymer ?
#
loop_
_entity_poly.entity_id
_entity_poly.type
_entity_poly.pdbx_seq_one_letter_code
_entity_poly.pdbx_strand_id
1 'polypeptide(L)'
;MLAAALLAAGSAAAITPVAADAARAAVRQQIVQQLGPSHSYALLIGISEFDNAGWHDLSGVGPEIEKVGAALTAQGFTIVPESHSGRMDHATLKAAIERFFSTYGRRAEDRLVVYVATHGYSDPSRPDADGFLVASDAGVPSNGTLPNGYSVHELSAALTSIAAQHVFLFFDSCFSGAMLPEPTRANDTMLASKPVLALSPETAAWTRDLLAHNARLVLTAGNASQTVPDVDNPFAAAVVDALGGAADTDGDGLILGTEIAQFVRGRVARATRLAGHANDPVFAVLPKLVPPVEPRPDLPAGDKIDYALQGDFIFLSPAGPKPAAEAGLSAQQALLRQKTARLGAGQFLACVDCPTMVTQPAAPKLALASTEITYAQWDACYREMGCHRYLSDDGFGRGDRPAGNVTWLDALEYVTWLGSKAAADAPCDDYRLPTAAEWTAAALYSTAGPVAWASAVADGQPVCWGCGAGDDGTAALRVASAPANASGLYDMLGNLWEWVADGADPSAPACDLTALRQSGRCTPGRVMGGSYATRAEALPAIAAGGTAPRTDNARPWSSPTLGLRVACDLK
;
A
#
# COMPACT_ATOMS: atom_id res chain seq x y z
N MET A 1 -26.99 46.48 50.86
CA MET A 1 -26.93 45.02 51.05
C MET A 1 -26.57 44.40 49.70
N LEU A 2 -25.34 43.89 49.59
CA LEU A 2 -24.78 43.29 48.37
C LEU A 2 -25.49 41.96 48.06
N ALA A 3 -25.81 41.73 46.79
CA ALA A 3 -26.13 40.42 46.24
C ALA A 3 -24.85 39.82 45.62
N ALA A 4 -24.49 38.61 46.07
CA ALA A 4 -23.38 37.84 45.55
C ALA A 4 -23.86 36.95 44.38
N ALA A 5 -23.16 37.03 43.24
CA ALA A 5 -23.27 36.07 42.15
C ALA A 5 -21.98 35.22 42.14
N LEU A 6 -22.12 33.91 42.38
CA LEU A 6 -21.06 32.93 42.22
C LEU A 6 -20.78 32.72 40.72
N LEU A 7 -19.56 32.99 40.28
CA LEU A 7 -19.00 32.47 39.04
C LEU A 7 -18.09 31.29 39.41
N ALA A 8 -18.52 30.08 39.05
CA ALA A 8 -17.68 28.90 39.07
C ALA A 8 -16.76 28.93 37.85
N ALA A 9 -15.48 29.24 38.06
CA ALA A 9 -14.44 29.07 37.06
C ALA A 9 -13.99 27.59 37.09
N GLY A 10 -14.43 26.82 36.09
CA GLY A 10 -13.84 25.51 35.81
C GLY A 10 -12.45 25.69 35.20
N SER A 11 -11.42 25.36 35.96
CA SER A 11 -10.03 25.34 35.51
C SER A 11 -9.78 24.13 34.60
N ALA A 12 -9.82 24.36 33.28
CA ALA A 12 -9.16 23.48 32.32
C ALA A 12 -7.64 23.74 32.41
N ALA A 13 -6.90 22.81 33.01
CA ALA A 13 -5.45 22.89 33.05
C ALA A 13 -4.89 22.75 31.63
N ALA A 14 -4.31 23.83 31.10
CA ALA A 14 -3.52 23.78 29.87
C ALA A 14 -2.30 22.90 30.12
N ILE A 15 -2.26 21.73 29.48
CA ILE A 15 -1.08 20.84 29.49
C ILE A 15 0.04 21.60 28.78
N THR A 16 1.10 21.93 29.52
CA THR A 16 2.28 22.62 28.97
C THR A 16 3.01 21.75 27.95
N PRO A 17 3.56 22.30 26.85
CA PRO A 17 4.20 21.55 25.77
C PRO A 17 5.34 20.62 26.24
N VAL A 18 6.06 21.00 27.30
CA VAL A 18 7.15 20.19 27.90
C VAL A 18 6.65 18.85 28.46
N ALA A 19 5.42 18.79 28.99
CA ALA A 19 4.85 17.56 29.54
C ALA A 19 4.42 16.57 28.44
N ALA A 20 3.95 17.09 27.30
CA ALA A 20 3.59 16.28 26.13
C ALA A 20 4.81 15.65 25.47
N ASP A 21 5.93 16.38 25.36
CA ASP A 21 7.18 15.85 24.82
C ASP A 21 7.81 14.79 25.73
N ALA A 22 7.75 14.99 27.06
CA ALA A 22 8.20 13.99 28.02
C ALA A 22 7.36 12.69 27.95
N ALA A 23 6.05 12.80 27.78
CA ALA A 23 5.17 11.63 27.63
C ALA A 23 5.45 10.85 26.32
N ARG A 24 5.64 11.56 25.20
CA ARG A 24 6.03 10.95 23.91
C ARG A 24 7.38 10.27 23.99
N ALA A 25 8.36 10.90 24.65
CA ALA A 25 9.68 10.30 24.87
C ALA A 25 9.58 9.01 25.70
N ALA A 26 8.74 8.98 26.74
CA ALA A 26 8.50 7.77 27.53
C ALA A 26 7.86 6.63 26.72
N VAL A 27 6.84 6.95 25.90
CA VAL A 27 6.20 5.99 24.98
C VAL A 27 7.21 5.44 23.97
N ARG A 28 8.03 6.30 23.36
CA ARG A 28 9.08 5.88 22.43
C ARG A 28 10.06 4.92 23.09
N GLN A 29 10.51 5.23 24.30
CA GLN A 29 11.43 4.36 25.05
C GLN A 29 10.81 2.99 25.35
N GLN A 30 9.51 2.93 25.64
CA GLN A 30 8.80 1.66 25.82
C GLN A 30 8.83 0.82 24.53
N ILE A 31 8.58 1.44 23.37
CA ILE A 31 8.63 0.74 22.08
C ILE A 31 10.07 0.31 21.74
N VAL A 32 11.07 1.16 21.98
CA VAL A 32 12.49 0.81 21.79
C VAL A 32 12.89 -0.41 22.62
N GLN A 33 12.43 -0.51 23.86
CA GLN A 33 12.69 -1.68 24.71
C GLN A 33 12.05 -2.95 24.13
N GLN A 34 10.85 -2.86 23.56
CA GLN A 34 10.17 -3.98 22.91
C GLN A 34 10.86 -4.40 21.61
N LEU A 35 11.32 -3.42 20.82
CA LEU A 35 12.07 -3.63 19.58
C LEU A 35 13.56 -3.90 19.82
N GLY A 36 13.96 -4.14 21.08
CA GLY A 36 15.35 -4.12 21.52
C GLY A 36 16.30 -5.02 20.72
N PRO A 37 17.60 -4.70 20.71
CA PRO A 37 18.61 -5.40 19.91
C PRO A 37 18.80 -6.88 20.30
N SER A 38 18.37 -7.27 21.50
CA SER A 38 18.43 -8.66 21.97
C SER A 38 17.51 -9.62 21.21
N HIS A 39 16.59 -9.10 20.39
CA HIS A 39 15.66 -9.87 19.59
C HIS A 39 15.63 -9.45 18.13
N SER A 40 16.54 -8.57 17.68
CA SER A 40 16.51 -8.00 16.34
C SER A 40 17.78 -8.36 15.58
N TYR A 41 17.64 -9.22 14.57
CA TYR A 41 18.76 -9.83 13.85
C TYR A 41 18.63 -9.61 12.35
N ALA A 42 19.73 -9.26 11.69
CA ALA A 42 19.77 -9.01 10.26
C ALA A 42 20.83 -9.87 9.58
N LEU A 43 20.42 -10.58 8.53
CA LEU A 43 21.30 -11.29 7.61
C LEU A 43 21.46 -10.49 6.32
N LEU A 44 22.69 -10.11 5.98
CA LEU A 44 23.02 -9.38 4.76
C LEU A 44 23.86 -10.27 3.84
N ILE A 45 23.37 -10.53 2.63
CA ILE A 45 24.08 -11.35 1.64
C ILE A 45 24.23 -10.52 0.36
N GLY A 46 25.45 -10.21 -0.02
CA GLY A 46 25.77 -9.57 -1.30
C GLY A 46 26.67 -10.45 -2.14
N ILE A 47 26.14 -11.10 -3.17
CA ILE A 47 26.94 -11.95 -4.07
C ILE A 47 27.32 -11.11 -5.28
N SER A 48 28.61 -10.79 -5.40
CA SER A 48 29.13 -9.86 -6.40
C SER A 48 30.12 -10.47 -7.38
N GLU A 49 30.61 -11.67 -7.11
CA GLU A 49 31.63 -12.35 -7.90
C GLU A 49 31.13 -13.72 -8.37
N PHE A 50 31.25 -14.01 -9.68
CA PHE A 50 30.71 -15.23 -10.28
C PHE A 50 31.78 -16.04 -11.04
N ASP A 51 31.64 -17.37 -11.02
CA ASP A 51 32.55 -18.30 -11.71
C ASP A 51 32.23 -18.43 -13.21
N ASN A 52 30.96 -18.27 -13.55
CA ASN A 52 30.44 -18.48 -14.88
C ASN A 52 30.35 -17.15 -15.63
N ALA A 53 30.99 -17.06 -16.80
CA ALA A 53 30.99 -15.87 -17.64
C ALA A 53 29.58 -15.42 -18.12
N GLY A 54 28.56 -16.27 -17.98
CA GLY A 54 27.16 -15.89 -18.22
C GLY A 54 26.59 -14.94 -17.15
N TRP A 55 27.23 -14.85 -15.98
CA TRP A 55 26.90 -13.93 -14.89
C TRP A 55 28.05 -12.95 -14.74
N HIS A 56 27.82 -11.67 -15.04
CA HIS A 56 28.85 -10.66 -14.83
C HIS A 56 28.96 -10.30 -13.35
N ASP A 57 30.15 -9.88 -12.92
CA ASP A 57 30.34 -9.38 -11.56
C ASP A 57 29.50 -8.10 -11.31
N LEU A 58 29.11 -7.90 -10.05
CA LEU A 58 28.21 -6.83 -9.59
C LEU A 58 28.95 -5.92 -8.62
N SER A 59 29.53 -4.84 -9.14
CA SER A 59 30.44 -3.98 -8.38
C SER A 59 29.75 -3.08 -7.35
N GLY A 60 28.45 -2.80 -7.51
CA GLY A 60 27.68 -1.96 -6.60
C GLY A 60 27.21 -2.68 -5.33
N VAL A 61 27.11 -4.00 -5.38
CA VAL A 61 26.58 -4.84 -4.30
C VAL A 61 27.33 -4.68 -2.97
N GLY A 62 28.66 -4.61 -2.98
CA GLY A 62 29.45 -4.44 -1.75
C GLY A 62 29.11 -3.15 -1.00
N PRO A 63 29.28 -1.98 -1.63
CA PRO A 63 28.86 -0.70 -1.05
C PRO A 63 27.38 -0.63 -0.63
N GLU A 64 26.49 -1.34 -1.31
CA GLU A 64 25.06 -1.41 -0.95
C GLU A 64 24.84 -2.15 0.36
N ILE A 65 25.45 -3.34 0.51
CA ILE A 65 25.38 -4.13 1.74
C ILE A 65 25.89 -3.33 2.93
N GLU A 66 26.96 -2.54 2.77
CA GLU A 66 27.47 -1.66 3.83
C GLU A 66 26.44 -0.60 4.24
N LYS A 67 25.81 0.09 3.28
CA LYS A 67 24.81 1.14 3.55
C LYS A 67 23.55 0.59 4.20
N VAL A 68 23.03 -0.53 3.68
CA VAL A 68 21.85 -1.20 4.25
C VAL A 68 22.15 -1.71 5.66
N GLY A 69 23.32 -2.30 5.87
CA GLY A 69 23.77 -2.75 7.19
C GLY A 69 23.88 -1.61 8.20
N ALA A 70 24.42 -0.46 7.80
CA ALA A 70 24.45 0.73 8.63
C ALA A 70 23.04 1.23 8.99
N ALA A 71 22.11 1.25 8.03
CA ALA A 71 20.72 1.65 8.27
C ALA A 71 19.99 0.71 9.24
N LEU A 72 20.17 -0.61 9.09
CA LEU A 72 19.59 -1.61 10.01
C LEU A 72 20.21 -1.54 11.41
N THR A 73 21.52 -1.30 11.50
CA THR A 73 22.21 -1.09 12.77
C THR A 73 21.65 0.16 13.49
N ALA A 74 21.39 1.24 12.76
CA ALA A 74 20.75 2.43 13.31
C ALA A 74 19.32 2.18 13.80
N GLN A 75 18.64 1.18 13.25
CA GLN A 75 17.33 0.68 13.71
C GLN A 75 17.43 -0.37 14.84
N GLY A 76 18.63 -0.62 15.37
CA GLY A 76 18.85 -1.53 16.49
C GLY A 76 18.98 -3.00 16.12
N PHE A 77 19.19 -3.34 14.85
CA PHE A 77 19.45 -4.73 14.43
C PHE A 77 20.91 -5.11 14.63
N THR A 78 21.13 -6.33 15.09
CA THR A 78 22.44 -6.98 15.11
C THR A 78 22.70 -7.64 13.76
N ILE A 79 23.71 -7.16 13.04
CA ILE A 79 24.17 -7.84 11.81
C ILE A 79 24.86 -9.15 12.20
N VAL A 80 24.35 -10.27 11.71
CA VAL A 80 24.82 -11.59 12.15
C VAL A 80 26.13 -12.01 11.46
N PRO A 81 26.95 -12.87 12.08
CA PRO A 81 28.22 -13.34 11.50
C PRO A 81 28.08 -14.12 10.19
N GLU A 82 26.90 -14.66 9.91
CA GLU A 82 26.57 -15.33 8.64
C GLU A 82 26.46 -14.36 7.45
N SER A 83 26.43 -13.05 7.72
CA SER A 83 26.40 -12.02 6.68
C SER A 83 27.70 -12.00 5.87
N HIS A 84 27.59 -11.82 4.56
CA HIS A 84 28.71 -11.88 3.64
C HIS A 84 28.53 -10.95 2.45
N SER A 85 29.63 -10.40 1.95
CA SER A 85 29.68 -9.70 0.66
C SER A 85 30.89 -10.18 -0.14
N GLY A 86 30.70 -10.46 -1.43
CA GLY A 86 31.73 -11.01 -2.30
C GLY A 86 31.29 -12.31 -2.96
N ARG A 87 32.21 -13.28 -3.01
CA ARG A 87 32.00 -14.60 -3.60
C ARG A 87 31.33 -15.57 -2.61
N MET A 88 30.18 -16.12 -2.98
CA MET A 88 29.44 -17.09 -2.15
C MET A 88 28.80 -18.19 -3.01
N ASP A 89 29.26 -19.43 -2.83
CA ASP A 89 28.70 -20.59 -3.54
C ASP A 89 27.33 -21.02 -2.98
N HIS A 90 26.61 -21.85 -3.74
CA HIS A 90 25.27 -22.31 -3.40
C HIS A 90 25.21 -23.00 -2.03
N ALA A 91 26.19 -23.86 -1.74
CA ALA A 91 26.24 -24.59 -0.47
C ALA A 91 26.40 -23.65 0.72
N THR A 92 27.25 -22.63 0.58
CA THR A 92 27.51 -21.62 1.61
C THR A 92 26.31 -20.70 1.77
N LEU A 93 25.67 -20.26 0.68
CA LEU A 93 24.44 -19.47 0.67
C LEU A 93 23.32 -20.19 1.43
N LYS A 94 23.04 -21.44 1.04
CA LYS A 94 22.03 -22.28 1.69
C LYS A 94 22.32 -22.44 3.17
N ALA A 95 23.56 -22.77 3.53
CA ALA A 95 23.95 -22.97 4.92
C ALA A 95 23.87 -21.67 5.75
N ALA A 96 24.16 -20.51 5.17
CA ALA A 96 24.03 -19.22 5.87
C ALA A 96 22.57 -18.91 6.20
N ILE A 97 21.66 -19.07 5.23
CA ILE A 97 20.23 -18.85 5.43
C ILE A 97 19.65 -19.84 6.46
N GLU A 98 19.97 -21.13 6.33
CA GLU A 98 19.51 -22.16 7.28
C GLU A 98 20.05 -21.93 8.70
N ARG A 99 21.33 -21.56 8.84
CA ARG A 99 21.91 -21.22 10.15
C ARG A 99 21.28 -19.98 10.74
N PHE A 100 21.03 -18.95 9.95
CA PHE A 100 20.39 -17.74 10.42
C PHE A 100 19.00 -18.04 11.02
N PHE A 101 18.13 -18.70 10.25
CA PHE A 101 16.80 -19.04 10.71
C PHE A 101 16.81 -20.00 11.91
N SER A 102 17.66 -21.03 11.89
CA SER A 102 17.75 -21.99 12.99
C SER A 102 18.41 -21.44 14.25
N THR A 103 19.19 -20.34 14.17
CA THR A 103 19.87 -19.73 15.32
C THR A 103 19.05 -18.59 15.91
N TYR A 104 18.55 -17.70 15.06
CA TYR A 104 17.92 -16.44 15.46
C TYR A 104 16.39 -16.46 15.33
N GLY A 105 15.79 -17.45 14.67
CA GLY A 105 14.33 -17.59 14.53
C GLY A 105 13.66 -18.48 15.56
N ARG A 106 14.26 -18.63 16.75
CA ARG A 106 13.86 -19.63 17.76
C ARG A 106 12.75 -19.17 18.69
N ARG A 107 12.57 -17.86 18.86
CA ARG A 107 11.52 -17.29 19.69
C ARG A 107 10.53 -16.53 18.83
N ALA A 108 9.32 -16.36 19.35
CA ALA A 108 8.23 -15.78 18.59
C ALA A 108 8.35 -14.25 18.50
N GLU A 109 8.97 -13.63 19.50
CA GLU A 109 9.36 -12.23 19.58
C GLU A 109 10.63 -11.87 18.78
N ASP A 110 11.37 -12.86 18.25
CA ASP A 110 12.54 -12.57 17.42
C ASP A 110 12.10 -11.91 16.09
N ARG A 111 12.78 -10.80 15.76
CA ARG A 111 12.57 -9.96 14.58
C ARG A 111 13.73 -10.17 13.61
N LEU A 112 13.41 -10.69 12.43
CA LEU A 112 14.40 -11.08 11.44
C LEU A 112 14.31 -10.19 10.21
N VAL A 113 15.44 -9.63 9.79
CA VAL A 113 15.58 -9.00 8.47
C VAL A 113 16.55 -9.83 7.64
N VAL A 114 16.19 -10.11 6.39
CA VAL A 114 17.13 -10.68 5.41
C VAL A 114 17.18 -9.74 4.22
N TYR A 115 18.38 -9.29 3.87
CA TYR A 115 18.62 -8.53 2.65
C TYR A 115 19.55 -9.34 1.76
N VAL A 116 19.13 -9.62 0.53
CA VAL A 116 19.96 -10.30 -0.45
C VAL A 116 20.09 -9.45 -1.71
N ALA A 117 21.32 -9.17 -2.12
CA ALA A 117 21.67 -8.54 -3.39
C ALA A 117 22.53 -9.50 -4.23
N THR A 118 22.04 -9.87 -5.42
CA THR A 118 22.71 -10.77 -6.36
C THR A 118 21.94 -10.76 -7.69
N HIS A 119 22.45 -11.46 -8.72
CA HIS A 119 21.63 -11.79 -9.89
C HIS A 119 20.41 -12.64 -9.48
N GLY A 120 19.32 -12.49 -10.22
CA GLY A 120 18.15 -13.36 -10.11
C GLY A 120 17.84 -14.01 -11.45
N TYR A 121 17.18 -15.15 -11.39
CA TYR A 121 16.71 -15.86 -12.57
C TYR A 121 15.28 -16.36 -12.39
N SER A 122 14.46 -16.16 -13.42
CA SER A 122 13.21 -16.87 -13.64
C SER A 122 13.04 -17.11 -15.14
N ASP A 123 12.31 -18.16 -15.54
CA ASP A 123 12.04 -18.43 -16.94
C ASP A 123 10.75 -17.72 -17.39
N PRO A 124 10.83 -16.67 -18.24
CA PRO A 124 9.65 -15.93 -18.67
C PRO A 124 8.71 -16.75 -19.57
N SER A 125 9.19 -17.86 -20.16
CA SER A 125 8.36 -18.78 -20.94
C SER A 125 7.60 -19.78 -20.07
N ARG A 126 7.98 -19.89 -18.79
CA ARG A 126 7.38 -20.75 -17.76
C ARG A 126 7.10 -19.92 -16.51
N PRO A 127 6.01 -19.13 -16.49
CA PRO A 127 5.63 -18.32 -15.33
C PRO A 127 5.34 -19.16 -14.07
N ASP A 128 5.14 -20.48 -14.23
CA ASP A 128 4.95 -21.47 -13.18
C ASP A 128 6.26 -22.03 -12.60
N ALA A 129 7.41 -21.74 -13.21
CA ALA A 129 8.71 -22.18 -12.74
C ALA A 129 9.22 -21.33 -11.57
N ASP A 130 10.07 -21.92 -10.72
CA ASP A 130 10.64 -21.25 -9.55
C ASP A 130 11.52 -20.05 -9.95
N GLY A 131 11.49 -19.01 -9.12
CA GLY A 131 12.53 -17.97 -9.09
C GLY A 131 13.76 -18.43 -8.31
N PHE A 132 14.94 -17.98 -8.73
CA PHE A 132 16.22 -18.34 -8.12
C PHE A 132 17.06 -17.11 -7.78
N LEU A 133 17.69 -17.14 -6.61
CA LEU A 133 18.85 -16.31 -6.29
C LEU A 133 20.09 -16.98 -6.89
N VAL A 134 20.91 -16.22 -7.62
CA VAL A 134 22.11 -16.73 -8.28
C VAL A 134 23.26 -16.76 -7.27
N ALA A 135 23.86 -17.93 -7.06
CA ALA A 135 25.09 -18.09 -6.30
C ALA A 135 26.33 -17.93 -7.19
N SER A 136 27.53 -17.77 -6.61
CA SER A 136 28.75 -17.56 -7.39
C SER A 136 29.07 -18.72 -8.35
N ASP A 137 28.72 -19.94 -7.96
CA ASP A 137 28.94 -21.18 -8.72
C ASP A 137 27.70 -21.60 -9.55
N ALA A 138 26.76 -20.67 -9.77
CA ALA A 138 25.56 -20.92 -10.55
C ALA A 138 25.89 -21.32 -12.01
N GLY A 139 25.22 -22.36 -12.47
CA GLY A 139 25.33 -22.87 -13.83
C GLY A 139 24.63 -21.98 -14.86
N VAL A 140 24.49 -22.53 -16.06
CA VAL A 140 23.72 -21.88 -17.13
C VAL A 140 22.24 -22.26 -16.95
N PRO A 141 21.31 -21.29 -16.92
CA PRO A 141 19.89 -21.59 -16.80
C PRO A 141 19.37 -22.38 -18.01
N SER A 142 18.45 -23.32 -17.76
CA SER A 142 17.82 -24.14 -18.81
C SER A 142 16.45 -24.67 -18.36
N ASN A 143 15.43 -24.52 -19.22
CA ASN A 143 14.07 -25.04 -19.01
C ASN A 143 13.49 -24.74 -17.62
N GLY A 144 13.49 -23.48 -17.18
CA GLY A 144 12.96 -23.12 -15.86
C GLY A 144 13.79 -23.55 -14.65
N THR A 145 15.04 -24.01 -14.85
CA THR A 145 15.92 -24.44 -13.76
C THR A 145 17.25 -23.71 -13.80
N LEU A 146 17.84 -23.51 -12.62
CA LEU A 146 19.18 -22.97 -12.46
C LEU A 146 20.04 -23.93 -11.61
N PRO A 147 21.00 -24.66 -12.21
CA PRO A 147 21.96 -25.45 -11.44
C PRO A 147 22.71 -24.56 -10.45
N ASN A 148 22.82 -24.99 -9.19
CA ASN A 148 23.39 -24.19 -8.08
C ASN A 148 22.70 -22.82 -7.87
N GLY A 149 21.50 -22.62 -8.38
CA GLY A 149 20.62 -21.53 -7.95
C GLY A 149 19.99 -21.87 -6.60
N TYR A 150 19.77 -20.87 -5.75
CA TYR A 150 18.99 -21.05 -4.53
C TYR A 150 17.52 -20.72 -4.81
N SER A 151 16.66 -21.75 -4.76
CA SER A 151 15.25 -21.59 -5.13
C SER A 151 14.43 -20.91 -4.04
N VAL A 152 13.39 -20.19 -4.46
CA VAL A 152 12.43 -19.56 -3.55
C VAL A 152 11.59 -20.58 -2.81
N HIS A 153 11.35 -21.74 -3.42
CA HIS A 153 10.68 -22.84 -2.73
C HIS A 153 11.49 -23.31 -1.52
N GLU A 154 12.82 -23.42 -1.63
CA GLU A 154 13.69 -23.72 -0.48
C GLU A 154 13.62 -22.65 0.61
N LEU A 155 13.60 -21.37 0.22
CA LEU A 155 13.44 -20.28 1.17
C LEU A 155 12.09 -20.36 1.90
N SER A 156 11.01 -20.55 1.14
CA SER A 156 9.65 -20.69 1.69
C SER A 156 9.59 -21.85 2.68
N ALA A 157 10.16 -23.00 2.33
CA ALA A 157 10.28 -24.14 3.23
C ALA A 157 11.03 -23.79 4.53
N ALA A 158 12.17 -23.09 4.44
CA ALA A 158 12.91 -22.64 5.61
C ALA A 158 12.07 -21.74 6.54
N LEU A 159 11.28 -20.82 5.98
CA LEU A 159 10.42 -19.91 6.73
C LEU A 159 9.23 -20.60 7.42
N THR A 160 8.71 -21.70 6.89
CA THR A 160 7.55 -22.39 7.48
C THR A 160 7.84 -22.94 8.89
N SER A 161 9.11 -23.22 9.18
CA SER A 161 9.52 -23.94 10.39
C SER A 161 9.98 -23.07 11.56
N ILE A 162 10.12 -21.75 11.37
CA ILE A 162 10.66 -20.86 12.41
C ILE A 162 9.58 -20.37 13.39
N ALA A 163 9.98 -20.20 14.66
CA ALA A 163 9.11 -19.66 15.70
C ALA A 163 8.87 -18.16 15.54
N ALA A 164 9.86 -17.43 15.01
CA ALA A 164 9.76 -15.99 14.75
C ALA A 164 8.46 -15.63 13.99
N GLN A 165 7.76 -14.62 14.51
CA GLN A 165 6.55 -14.08 13.91
C GLN A 165 6.86 -12.92 12.96
N HIS A 166 7.98 -12.20 13.18
CA HIS A 166 8.35 -11.01 12.43
C HIS A 166 9.56 -11.29 11.54
N VAL A 167 9.32 -11.26 10.24
CA VAL A 167 10.34 -11.49 9.22
C VAL A 167 10.16 -10.48 8.10
N PHE A 168 11.19 -9.75 7.70
CA PHE A 168 11.13 -8.90 6.51
C PHE A 168 12.29 -9.26 5.57
N LEU A 169 11.93 -9.75 4.38
CA LEU A 169 12.85 -10.14 3.33
C LEU A 169 12.91 -9.04 2.27
N PHE A 170 14.11 -8.63 1.90
CA PHE A 170 14.40 -7.71 0.81
C PHE A 170 15.21 -8.45 -0.25
N PHE A 171 14.65 -8.57 -1.46
CA PHE A 171 15.33 -9.18 -2.61
C PHE A 171 15.71 -8.12 -3.63
N ASP A 172 16.99 -7.77 -3.62
CA ASP A 172 17.62 -6.86 -4.55
C ASP A 172 18.25 -7.63 -5.71
N SER A 173 17.38 -8.26 -6.50
CA SER A 173 17.77 -9.11 -7.63
C SER A 173 16.77 -8.98 -8.78
N CYS A 174 17.28 -9.18 -10.01
CA CYS A 174 16.44 -9.23 -11.21
C CYS A 174 15.38 -10.32 -11.10
N PHE A 175 14.20 -10.10 -11.70
CA PHE A 175 13.14 -11.10 -11.77
C PHE A 175 12.59 -11.58 -10.41
N SER A 176 12.87 -10.83 -9.35
CA SER A 176 12.49 -11.18 -7.98
C SER A 176 10.98 -11.19 -7.76
N GLY A 177 10.18 -10.59 -8.65
CA GLY A 177 8.72 -10.74 -8.62
C GLY A 177 8.21 -12.16 -8.88
N ALA A 178 8.98 -13.01 -9.59
CA ALA A 178 8.70 -14.45 -9.71
C ALA A 178 9.02 -15.22 -8.42
N MET A 179 9.67 -14.55 -7.45
CA MET A 179 10.01 -15.10 -6.12
C MET A 179 8.87 -14.95 -5.10
N LEU A 180 7.71 -14.49 -5.55
CA LEU A 180 6.53 -14.34 -4.71
C LEU A 180 5.47 -15.34 -5.19
N PRO A 181 4.76 -16.03 -4.28
CA PRO A 181 3.49 -16.65 -4.63
C PRO A 181 2.63 -15.58 -5.32
N GLU A 182 1.85 -15.94 -6.34
CA GLU A 182 0.96 -14.96 -7.01
C GLU A 182 0.28 -14.07 -5.94
N PRO A 183 0.14 -12.76 -6.19
CA PRO A 183 -0.41 -11.78 -5.24
C PRO A 183 -1.92 -12.00 -4.95
N THR A 184 -2.40 -13.23 -5.00
CA THR A 184 -3.67 -13.69 -4.46
C THR A 184 -3.44 -14.23 -3.05
N ARG A 185 -3.43 -13.31 -2.07
CA ARG A 185 -3.71 -13.68 -0.68
C ARG A 185 -5.17 -13.42 -0.40
N ALA A 186 -5.99 -14.40 -0.74
CA ALA A 186 -7.14 -14.69 0.08
C ALA A 186 -6.66 -14.83 1.53
N ASN A 187 -7.09 -13.91 2.40
CA ASN A 187 -7.66 -14.22 3.71
C ASN A 187 -8.17 -12.92 4.35
N ASP A 188 -9.47 -12.90 4.62
CA ASP A 188 -10.27 -11.89 5.34
C ASP A 188 -9.88 -11.75 6.83
N THR A 189 -8.60 -11.91 7.17
CA THR A 189 -8.13 -11.98 8.56
C THR A 189 -6.96 -11.01 8.76
N MET A 190 -7.17 -9.71 8.60
CA MET A 190 -6.23 -8.68 9.04
C MET A 190 -6.84 -7.91 10.21
N LEU A 191 -6.03 -7.43 11.16
CA LEU A 191 -6.57 -6.66 12.28
C LEU A 191 -7.18 -5.34 11.81
N ALA A 192 -8.40 -5.08 12.25
CA ALA A 192 -9.04 -3.79 12.08
C ALA A 192 -8.21 -2.69 12.75
N SER A 193 -7.99 -1.59 12.02
CA SER A 193 -7.20 -0.46 12.50
C SER A 193 -7.89 0.32 13.63
N LYS A 194 -7.07 0.85 14.55
CA LYS A 194 -7.41 2.02 15.37
C LYS A 194 -6.65 3.22 14.81
N PRO A 195 -7.27 4.40 14.66
CA PRO A 195 -6.57 5.60 14.23
C PRO A 195 -5.62 6.04 15.34
N VAL A 196 -4.33 5.78 15.16
CA VAL A 196 -3.28 6.24 16.07
C VAL A 196 -2.52 7.34 15.33
N LEU A 197 -2.62 8.58 15.83
CA LEU A 197 -2.28 9.82 15.09
C LEU A 197 -1.01 10.52 15.60
N ALA A 198 -0.30 9.91 16.55
CA ALA A 198 0.96 10.35 17.18
C ALA A 198 1.43 9.29 18.19
N LEU A 199 2.72 9.25 18.59
CA LEU A 199 3.19 8.46 19.74
C LEU A 199 2.41 8.81 21.03
N SER A 200 1.52 7.92 21.45
CA SER A 200 0.69 8.00 22.65
C SER A 200 0.65 6.64 23.37
N PRO A 201 0.09 6.57 24.60
CA PRO A 201 -0.15 5.29 25.27
C PRO A 201 -0.99 4.31 24.43
N GLU A 202 -1.93 4.83 23.63
CA GLU A 202 -2.73 4.08 22.68
C GLU A 202 -1.86 3.54 21.52
N THR A 203 -0.90 4.30 21.01
CA THR A 203 0.11 3.80 20.05
C THR A 203 0.90 2.67 20.64
N ALA A 204 1.41 2.79 21.86
CA ALA A 204 2.15 1.71 22.49
C ALA A 204 1.30 0.45 22.62
N ALA A 205 0.00 0.59 22.91
CA ALA A 205 -0.93 -0.53 22.96
C ALA A 205 -1.20 -1.15 21.59
N TRP A 206 -1.36 -0.33 20.56
CA TRP A 206 -1.57 -0.79 19.19
C TRP A 206 -0.30 -1.38 18.57
N THR A 207 0.88 -0.80 18.82
CA THR A 207 2.18 -1.39 18.49
C THR A 207 2.32 -2.77 19.13
N ARG A 208 1.93 -2.95 20.41
CA ARG A 208 1.90 -4.29 21.04
C ARG A 208 0.95 -5.24 20.33
N ASP A 209 -0.21 -4.75 19.89
CA ASP A 209 -1.19 -5.54 19.15
C ASP A 209 -0.64 -5.97 17.78
N LEU A 210 -0.05 -5.07 17.00
CA LEU A 210 0.66 -5.42 15.76
C LEU A 210 1.80 -6.43 16.00
N LEU A 211 2.59 -6.22 17.06
CA LEU A 211 3.70 -7.09 17.41
C LEU A 211 3.25 -8.47 17.91
N ALA A 212 2.01 -8.61 18.38
CA ALA A 212 1.44 -9.90 18.78
C ALA A 212 1.13 -10.81 17.59
N HIS A 213 0.89 -10.21 16.43
CA HIS A 213 0.43 -10.90 15.22
C HIS A 213 1.57 -11.16 14.23
N ASN A 214 1.29 -12.01 13.24
CA ASN A 214 2.30 -12.46 12.30
C ASN A 214 2.60 -11.36 11.27
N ALA A 215 3.89 -11.02 11.09
CA ALA A 215 4.34 -10.03 10.13
C ALA A 215 5.52 -10.60 9.34
N ARG A 216 5.22 -11.37 8.30
CA ARG A 216 6.23 -11.89 7.39
C ARG A 216 6.05 -11.18 6.06
N LEU A 217 7.02 -10.39 5.68
CA LEU A 217 6.93 -9.46 4.56
C LEU A 217 8.07 -9.75 3.58
N VAL A 218 7.80 -9.53 2.30
CA VAL A 218 8.79 -9.65 1.22
C VAL A 218 8.64 -8.44 0.32
N LEU A 219 9.77 -7.79 0.04
CA LEU A 219 9.86 -6.68 -0.88
C LEU A 219 10.97 -6.95 -1.89
N THR A 220 10.64 -6.89 -3.17
CA THR A 220 11.54 -7.26 -4.28
C THR A 220 11.88 -6.03 -5.11
N ALA A 221 13.07 -5.94 -5.70
CA ALA A 221 13.54 -4.77 -6.44
C ALA A 221 12.90 -4.58 -7.84
N GLY A 222 12.32 -5.64 -8.39
CA GLY A 222 11.59 -5.59 -9.65
C GLY A 222 10.56 -6.73 -9.76
N ASN A 223 9.73 -6.67 -10.80
CA ASN A 223 8.79 -7.75 -11.11
C ASN A 223 9.48 -8.92 -11.84
N ALA A 224 8.70 -9.96 -12.21
CA ALA A 224 9.19 -11.20 -12.83
C ALA A 224 9.85 -11.02 -14.22
N SER A 225 9.84 -9.83 -14.82
CA SER A 225 10.38 -9.58 -16.16
C SER A 225 11.38 -8.42 -16.23
N GLN A 226 11.76 -7.83 -15.09
CA GLN A 226 12.60 -6.63 -15.02
C GLN A 226 14.01 -6.92 -14.49
N THR A 227 14.98 -6.18 -15.03
CA THR A 227 16.37 -6.14 -14.54
C THR A 227 16.57 -4.97 -13.57
N VAL A 228 17.50 -5.12 -12.62
CA VAL A 228 17.82 -4.12 -11.60
C VAL A 228 19.21 -3.52 -11.89
N PRO A 229 19.40 -2.20 -11.81
CA PRO A 229 20.73 -1.59 -11.96
C PRO A 229 21.71 -2.03 -10.85
N ASP A 230 22.93 -2.40 -11.22
CA ASP A 230 24.02 -2.76 -10.27
C ASP A 230 24.60 -1.53 -9.54
N VAL A 231 24.84 -0.43 -10.25
CA VAL A 231 25.45 0.78 -9.67
C VAL A 231 24.39 1.85 -9.48
N ASP A 232 24.49 2.60 -8.38
CA ASP A 232 23.50 3.58 -7.94
C ASP A 232 22.09 2.98 -7.85
N ASN A 233 22.02 1.77 -7.28
CA ASN A 233 20.80 0.98 -7.22
C ASN A 233 19.65 1.75 -6.54
N PRO A 234 18.57 2.05 -7.28
CA PRO A 234 17.46 2.84 -6.78
C PRO A 234 16.68 2.13 -5.67
N PHE A 235 16.67 0.79 -5.67
CA PHE A 235 16.01 -0.01 -4.63
C PHE A 235 16.75 0.07 -3.31
N ALA A 236 18.05 -0.24 -3.30
CA ALA A 236 18.89 -0.14 -2.11
C ALA A 236 18.84 1.28 -1.51
N ALA A 237 18.95 2.31 -2.35
CA ALA A 237 18.84 3.70 -1.92
C ALA A 237 17.46 4.00 -1.29
N ALA A 238 16.38 3.51 -1.89
CA ALA A 238 15.04 3.69 -1.36
C ALA A 238 14.82 2.97 -0.01
N VAL A 239 15.38 1.76 0.17
CA VAL A 239 15.33 1.03 1.44
C VAL A 239 16.07 1.80 2.53
N VAL A 240 17.28 2.30 2.24
CA VAL A 240 18.06 3.12 3.19
C VAL A 240 17.31 4.39 3.58
N ASP A 241 16.73 5.10 2.61
CA ASP A 241 15.94 6.31 2.90
C ASP A 241 14.68 5.99 3.72
N ALA A 242 14.02 4.86 3.42
CA ALA A 242 12.84 4.40 4.15
C ALA A 242 13.17 4.17 5.63
N LEU A 243 14.23 3.38 5.90
CA LEU A 243 14.75 3.13 7.25
C LEU A 243 15.29 4.40 7.92
N GLY A 244 15.70 5.40 7.14
CA GLY A 244 16.08 6.73 7.60
C GLY A 244 14.91 7.63 8.03
N GLY A 245 13.66 7.18 7.88
CA GLY A 245 12.46 7.92 8.26
C GLY A 245 11.72 8.59 7.11
N ALA A 246 12.16 8.41 5.86
CA ALA A 246 11.44 8.95 4.71
C ALA A 246 10.10 8.22 4.45
N ALA A 247 9.97 6.98 4.94
CA ALA A 247 8.75 6.19 4.83
C ALA A 247 7.69 6.49 5.91
N ASP A 248 8.04 7.20 6.99
CA ASP A 248 7.10 7.71 8.00
C ASP A 248 6.31 8.87 7.38
N THR A 249 5.28 8.54 6.60
CA THR A 249 4.57 9.53 5.77
C THR A 249 3.50 10.29 6.54
N ASP A 250 2.90 9.67 7.55
CA ASP A 250 1.90 10.28 8.42
C ASP A 250 2.51 11.07 9.59
N GLY A 251 3.80 10.88 9.87
CA GLY A 251 4.55 11.63 10.86
C GLY A 251 4.32 11.15 12.29
N ASP A 252 3.77 9.95 12.48
CA ASP A 252 3.44 9.40 13.80
C ASP A 252 4.69 8.96 14.59
N GLY A 253 5.83 8.81 13.90
CA GLY A 253 7.13 8.45 14.46
C GLY A 253 7.46 6.96 14.40
N LEU A 254 6.56 6.14 13.84
CA LEU A 254 6.75 4.75 13.46
C LEU A 254 7.05 4.67 11.95
N ILE A 255 7.61 3.55 11.52
CA ILE A 255 7.75 3.20 10.11
C ILE A 255 7.30 1.75 9.98
N LEU A 256 6.15 1.53 9.36
CA LEU A 256 5.62 0.18 9.14
C LEU A 256 6.26 -0.50 7.92
N GLY A 257 6.20 -1.82 7.85
CA GLY A 257 6.70 -2.59 6.72
C GLY A 257 5.89 -2.33 5.46
N THR A 258 4.58 -2.14 5.61
CA THR A 258 3.69 -1.66 4.55
C THR A 258 4.05 -0.24 4.09
N GLU A 259 4.44 0.66 4.99
CA GLU A 259 4.93 2.01 4.65
C GLU A 259 6.24 1.97 3.88
N ILE A 260 7.21 1.15 4.32
CA ILE A 260 8.45 0.93 3.58
C ILE A 260 8.14 0.41 2.18
N ALA A 261 7.26 -0.59 2.07
CA ALA A 261 6.89 -1.14 0.77
C ALA A 261 6.27 -0.07 -0.15
N GLN A 262 5.32 0.72 0.35
CA GLN A 262 4.70 1.81 -0.42
C GLN A 262 5.72 2.87 -0.85
N PHE A 263 6.54 3.34 0.10
CA PHE A 263 7.57 4.35 -0.15
C PHE A 263 8.58 3.87 -1.19
N VAL A 264 9.14 2.67 -1.00
CA VAL A 264 10.14 2.09 -1.89
C VAL A 264 9.57 1.92 -3.30
N ARG A 265 8.36 1.36 -3.42
CA ARG A 265 7.70 1.18 -4.71
C ARG A 265 7.50 2.50 -5.44
N GLY A 266 6.96 3.50 -4.76
CA GLY A 266 6.74 4.83 -5.34
C GLY A 266 8.04 5.54 -5.71
N ARG A 267 9.09 5.41 -4.89
CA ARG A 267 10.39 6.05 -5.11
C ARG A 267 11.16 5.41 -6.26
N VAL A 268 11.28 4.08 -6.27
CA VAL A 268 11.98 3.31 -7.31
C VAL A 268 11.26 3.51 -8.63
N ALA A 269 9.97 3.23 -8.69
CA ALA A 269 9.23 3.28 -9.95
C ALA A 269 9.15 4.70 -10.55
N ARG A 270 9.32 5.75 -9.74
CA ARG A 270 9.50 7.13 -10.24
C ARG A 270 10.91 7.34 -10.80
N ALA A 271 11.94 6.94 -10.07
CA ALA A 271 13.34 7.15 -10.46
C ALA A 271 13.71 6.38 -11.73
N THR A 272 13.26 5.13 -11.85
CA THR A 272 13.64 4.21 -12.93
C THR A 272 12.89 4.52 -14.22
N ARG A 273 11.60 4.85 -14.15
CA ARG A 273 10.82 5.30 -15.32
C ARG A 273 11.34 6.61 -15.93
N LEU A 274 11.83 7.55 -15.12
CA LEU A 274 12.48 8.77 -15.63
C LEU A 274 13.77 8.46 -16.41
N ALA A 275 14.41 7.33 -16.13
CA ALA A 275 15.61 6.87 -16.81
C ALA A 275 15.32 5.94 -18.01
N GLY A 276 14.05 5.70 -18.36
CA GLY A 276 13.66 4.85 -19.50
C GLY A 276 13.73 3.34 -19.24
N HIS A 277 13.98 2.92 -18.00
CA HIS A 277 14.04 1.51 -17.59
C HIS A 277 13.11 1.31 -16.40
N ALA A 278 11.93 0.72 -16.60
CA ALA A 278 10.98 0.57 -15.50
C ALA A 278 11.43 -0.54 -14.53
N ASN A 279 11.49 -0.20 -13.24
CA ASN A 279 11.60 -1.14 -12.13
C ASN A 279 10.42 -0.91 -11.21
N ASP A 280 9.61 -1.96 -11.03
CA ASP A 280 8.41 -1.95 -10.22
C ASP A 280 8.61 -2.93 -9.06
N PRO A 281 9.03 -2.45 -7.87
CA PRO A 281 9.21 -3.32 -6.73
C PRO A 281 7.89 -4.02 -6.38
N VAL A 282 7.97 -5.30 -6.02
CA VAL A 282 6.78 -6.09 -5.66
C VAL A 282 6.79 -6.34 -4.16
N PHE A 283 5.64 -6.16 -3.53
CA PHE A 283 5.44 -6.42 -2.11
C PHE A 283 4.48 -7.59 -1.94
N ALA A 284 4.85 -8.52 -1.08
CA ALA A 284 3.97 -9.56 -0.62
C ALA A 284 4.13 -9.75 0.88
N VAL A 285 3.06 -10.22 1.49
CA VAL A 285 3.10 -10.74 2.85
C VAL A 285 3.52 -12.23 2.76
N LEU A 286 3.70 -12.98 3.83
CA LEU A 286 3.71 -14.46 3.90
C LEU A 286 2.83 -14.87 5.10
N PRO A 287 1.86 -15.79 4.94
CA PRO A 287 0.99 -16.14 6.05
C PRO A 287 1.72 -17.12 6.98
N LYS A 288 1.45 -17.01 8.28
CA LYS A 288 1.82 -18.04 9.26
C LYS A 288 0.57 -18.42 10.01
N LEU A 289 0.03 -19.60 9.76
CA LEU A 289 -1.23 -20.04 10.38
C LEU A 289 -1.01 -20.83 11.68
N VAL A 290 0.25 -21.15 12.00
CA VAL A 290 0.60 -21.99 13.14
C VAL A 290 1.08 -21.09 14.30
N PRO A 291 0.45 -21.19 15.49
CA PRO A 291 0.90 -20.47 16.67
C PRO A 291 2.33 -20.90 17.08
N PRO A 292 3.09 -20.04 17.78
CA PRO A 292 4.32 -20.45 18.40
C PRO A 292 4.07 -21.53 19.47
N VAL A 293 5.06 -22.38 19.68
CA VAL A 293 4.98 -23.50 20.63
C VAL A 293 4.89 -22.99 22.07
N GLU A 294 5.54 -21.87 22.37
CA GLU A 294 5.51 -21.20 23.67
C GLU A 294 4.71 -19.89 23.59
N PRO A 295 3.96 -19.51 24.64
CA PRO A 295 3.31 -18.21 24.73
C PRO A 295 4.33 -17.06 24.68
N ARG A 296 3.97 -15.96 24.00
CA ARG A 296 4.79 -14.74 23.88
C ARG A 296 5.03 -14.10 25.26
N PRO A 297 6.27 -14.11 25.79
CA PRO A 297 6.56 -13.59 27.12
C PRO A 297 6.53 -12.05 27.18
N ASP A 298 6.60 -11.38 26.03
CA ASP A 298 6.54 -9.93 25.85
C ASP A 298 5.11 -9.38 25.77
N LEU A 299 4.09 -10.26 25.79
CA LEU A 299 2.67 -9.88 25.78
C LEU A 299 2.01 -10.10 27.16
N PRO A 300 0.95 -9.32 27.49
CA PRO A 300 0.20 -9.49 28.72
C PRO A 300 -0.41 -10.90 28.86
N ALA A 301 -0.38 -11.45 30.07
CA ALA A 301 -0.96 -12.76 30.36
C ALA A 301 -2.49 -12.72 30.19
N GLY A 302 -3.02 -13.55 29.29
CA GLY A 302 -4.47 -13.73 29.07
C GLY A 302 -5.00 -13.25 27.72
N ASP A 303 -4.16 -12.61 26.89
CA ASP A 303 -4.57 -12.19 25.55
C ASP A 303 -4.71 -13.42 24.62
N LYS A 304 -5.90 -13.59 24.02
CA LYS A 304 -6.11 -14.56 22.94
C LYS A 304 -5.62 -13.95 21.64
N ILE A 305 -4.44 -14.39 21.19
CA ILE A 305 -3.87 -13.98 19.91
C ILE A 305 -4.47 -14.86 18.81
N ASP A 306 -5.09 -14.24 17.82
CA ASP A 306 -5.54 -14.95 16.62
C ASP A 306 -4.41 -14.94 15.59
N TYR A 307 -3.70 -16.06 15.47
CA TYR A 307 -2.57 -16.19 14.54
C TYR A 307 -2.99 -16.21 13.07
N ALA A 308 -4.29 -16.30 12.77
CA ALA A 308 -4.80 -16.03 11.43
C ALA A 308 -4.75 -14.53 11.09
N LEU A 309 -4.71 -13.65 12.11
CA LEU A 309 -4.59 -12.22 11.90
C LEU A 309 -3.16 -11.81 11.55
N GLN A 310 -3.04 -10.99 10.49
CA GLN A 310 -1.77 -10.43 10.07
C GLN A 310 -1.48 -9.11 10.80
N GLY A 311 -0.29 -9.00 11.40
CA GLY A 311 0.28 -7.75 11.91
C GLY A 311 1.17 -7.06 10.87
N ASP A 312 2.04 -6.17 11.33
CA ASP A 312 3.03 -5.48 10.47
C ASP A 312 4.43 -5.50 11.11
N PHE A 313 5.46 -5.27 10.28
CA PHE A 313 6.83 -5.13 10.73
C PHE A 313 7.08 -3.67 11.11
N ILE A 314 7.67 -3.40 12.26
CA ILE A 314 7.76 -2.03 12.80
C ILE A 314 9.21 -1.59 12.90
N PHE A 315 9.53 -0.41 12.39
CA PHE A 315 10.76 0.34 12.62
C PHE A 315 10.42 1.68 13.28
N LEU A 316 11.43 2.45 13.70
CA LEU A 316 11.23 3.75 14.32
C LEU A 316 11.79 4.85 13.44
N SER A 317 10.98 5.88 13.20
CA SER A 317 11.44 7.13 12.57
C SER A 317 12.60 7.71 13.40
N PRO A 318 13.83 7.84 12.88
CA PRO A 318 14.98 8.29 13.68
C PRO A 318 14.78 9.69 14.29
N ALA A 319 14.09 10.56 13.54
CA ALA A 319 13.73 11.92 13.99
C ALA A 319 12.62 11.93 15.05
N GLY A 320 11.97 10.79 15.29
CA GLY A 320 10.74 10.72 16.08
C GLY A 320 9.55 11.33 15.32
N PRO A 321 8.41 11.54 16.01
CA PRO A 321 7.24 12.13 15.39
C PRO A 321 7.55 13.52 14.85
N LYS A 322 7.04 13.83 13.66
CA LYS A 322 7.29 15.14 13.03
C LYS A 322 6.56 16.22 13.83
N PRO A 323 7.22 17.34 14.18
CA PRO A 323 6.57 18.42 14.90
C PRO A 323 5.40 18.95 14.07
N ALA A 324 4.26 19.13 14.71
CA ALA A 324 3.11 19.73 14.05
C ALA A 324 3.43 21.17 13.64
N ALA A 325 2.98 21.56 12.45
CA ALA A 325 3.18 22.91 11.95
C ALA A 325 2.47 23.98 12.81
N GLU A 326 1.54 23.57 13.68
CA GLU A 326 0.76 24.44 14.56
C GLU A 326 0.76 23.89 16.00
N ALA A 327 0.97 24.77 16.98
CA ALA A 327 1.04 24.42 18.40
C ALA A 327 -0.29 23.81 18.90
N GLY A 328 -0.21 22.60 19.45
CA GLY A 328 -1.36 21.88 20.00
C GLY A 328 -2.10 20.96 19.02
N LEU A 329 -1.68 20.92 17.75
CA LEU A 329 -2.15 19.93 16.77
C LEU A 329 -1.12 18.81 16.59
N SER A 330 -1.52 17.67 16.01
CA SER A 330 -0.59 16.73 15.37
C SER A 330 -0.19 17.21 13.97
N ALA A 331 0.87 16.63 13.39
CA ALA A 331 1.28 16.95 12.02
C ALA A 331 0.15 16.70 11.01
N GLN A 332 -0.56 15.58 11.16
CA GLN A 332 -1.70 15.22 10.33
C GLN A 332 -2.89 16.16 10.51
N GLN A 333 -3.17 16.63 11.73
CA GLN A 333 -4.22 17.62 11.99
C GLN A 333 -3.89 18.99 11.38
N ALA A 334 -2.63 19.43 11.48
CA ALA A 334 -2.19 20.68 10.86
C ALA A 334 -2.27 20.59 9.32
N LEU A 335 -1.86 19.45 8.74
CA LEU A 335 -1.95 19.21 7.31
C LEU A 335 -3.40 19.10 6.82
N LEU A 336 -4.27 18.42 7.57
CA LEU A 336 -5.71 18.36 7.28
C LEU A 336 -6.31 19.76 7.28
N ARG A 337 -6.01 20.57 8.31
CA ARG A 337 -6.44 21.97 8.39
C ARG A 337 -5.95 22.79 7.19
N GLN A 338 -4.69 22.61 6.79
CA GLN A 338 -4.12 23.29 5.62
C GLN A 338 -4.82 22.86 4.32
N LYS A 339 -5.10 21.56 4.14
CA LYS A 339 -5.85 21.05 2.98
C LYS A 339 -7.27 21.61 2.96
N THR A 340 -7.98 21.55 4.10
CA THR A 340 -9.34 22.09 4.24
C THR A 340 -9.41 23.59 3.95
N ALA A 341 -8.40 24.37 4.35
CA ALA A 341 -8.34 25.81 4.07
C ALA A 341 -8.18 26.16 2.58
N ARG A 342 -7.77 25.20 1.73
CA ARG A 342 -7.65 25.38 0.27
C ARG A 342 -8.90 24.93 -0.50
N LEU A 343 -9.88 24.35 0.19
CA LEU A 343 -11.09 23.86 -0.45
C LEU A 343 -12.02 25.01 -0.84
N GLY A 344 -12.65 24.86 -2.00
CA GLY A 344 -13.69 25.76 -2.47
C GLY A 344 -15.01 25.58 -1.73
N ALA A 345 -15.95 26.49 -1.97
CA ALA A 345 -17.31 26.35 -1.45
C ALA A 345 -17.95 25.03 -1.90
N GLY A 346 -18.60 24.32 -0.98
CA GLY A 346 -19.22 23.02 -1.26
C GLY A 346 -18.24 21.84 -1.34
N GLN A 347 -16.95 22.05 -1.01
CA GLN A 347 -15.96 20.98 -0.95
C GLN A 347 -15.58 20.62 0.49
N PHE A 348 -15.29 19.34 0.74
CA PHE A 348 -14.80 18.84 2.04
C PHE A 348 -13.95 17.57 1.86
N LEU A 349 -13.21 17.16 2.88
CA LEU A 349 -12.51 15.87 2.93
C LEU A 349 -12.46 15.36 4.37
N ALA A 350 -12.50 14.04 4.57
CA ALA A 350 -12.58 13.42 5.88
C ALA A 350 -11.21 13.29 6.59
N CYS A 351 -10.14 13.13 5.82
CA CYS A 351 -8.77 12.91 6.32
C CYS A 351 -7.75 13.41 5.30
N VAL A 352 -6.47 13.53 5.71
CA VAL A 352 -5.40 14.04 4.83
C VAL A 352 -5.34 13.30 3.49
N ASP A 353 -5.50 11.98 3.50
CA ASP A 353 -5.39 11.15 2.30
C ASP A 353 -6.75 10.77 1.70
N CYS A 354 -7.84 11.38 2.19
CA CYS A 354 -9.18 11.15 1.71
C CYS A 354 -9.46 11.98 0.46
N PRO A 355 -10.38 11.54 -0.42
CA PRO A 355 -10.76 12.31 -1.59
C PRO A 355 -11.44 13.62 -1.19
N THR A 356 -11.19 14.66 -1.99
CA THR A 356 -12.00 15.88 -1.95
C THR A 356 -13.39 15.55 -2.46
N MET A 357 -14.40 15.72 -1.62
CA MET A 357 -15.80 15.56 -1.95
C MET A 357 -16.37 16.89 -2.42
N VAL A 358 -17.22 16.88 -3.45
CA VAL A 358 -17.86 18.05 -4.05
C VAL A 358 -19.37 17.89 -3.99
N THR A 359 -20.03 18.82 -3.30
CA THR A 359 -21.49 18.86 -3.14
C THR A 359 -22.15 19.06 -4.50
N GLN A 360 -23.12 18.22 -4.81
CA GLN A 360 -23.88 18.32 -6.04
C GLN A 360 -25.07 19.28 -5.88
N PRO A 361 -25.36 20.09 -6.90
CA PRO A 361 -26.40 21.13 -6.85
C PRO A 361 -27.83 20.59 -7.00
N ALA A 362 -28.01 19.36 -7.50
CA ALA A 362 -29.32 18.74 -7.69
C ALA A 362 -29.69 17.84 -6.49
N ALA A 363 -30.99 17.67 -6.23
CA ALA A 363 -31.47 16.70 -5.24
C ALA A 363 -31.28 15.25 -5.73
N PRO A 364 -30.98 14.28 -4.84
CA PRO A 364 -30.83 14.41 -3.39
C PRO A 364 -29.54 15.13 -2.96
N LYS A 365 -29.49 15.63 -1.71
CA LYS A 365 -28.29 16.27 -1.17
C LYS A 365 -27.17 15.23 -1.08
N LEU A 366 -26.25 15.26 -2.05
CA LEU A 366 -25.14 14.33 -2.10
C LEU A 366 -23.86 15.04 -2.52
N ALA A 367 -22.72 14.43 -2.23
CA ALA A 367 -21.43 14.82 -2.77
C ALA A 367 -20.77 13.65 -3.49
N LEU A 368 -19.97 13.91 -4.52
CA LEU A 368 -19.09 12.91 -5.13
C LEU A 368 -17.64 13.31 -4.93
N ALA A 369 -16.74 12.33 -4.85
CA ALA A 369 -15.31 12.58 -4.97
C ALA A 369 -15.03 13.36 -6.27
N SER A 370 -14.18 14.39 -6.19
CA SER A 370 -13.90 15.32 -7.30
C SER A 370 -13.25 14.62 -8.49
N THR A 371 -12.50 13.57 -8.23
CA THR A 371 -11.80 12.73 -9.21
C THR A 371 -12.20 11.27 -8.99
N GLU A 372 -11.77 10.39 -9.90
CA GLU A 372 -11.63 8.97 -9.59
C GLU A 372 -10.72 8.80 -8.35
N ILE A 373 -10.90 7.71 -7.60
CA ILE A 373 -10.01 7.39 -6.50
C ILE A 373 -8.62 7.08 -7.05
N THR A 374 -7.61 7.78 -6.55
CA THR A 374 -6.22 7.67 -6.98
C THR A 374 -5.50 6.51 -6.31
N TYR A 375 -4.38 6.07 -6.87
CA TYR A 375 -3.49 5.13 -6.17
C TYR A 375 -2.98 5.68 -4.84
N ALA A 376 -2.71 6.99 -4.73
CA ALA A 376 -2.30 7.58 -3.45
C ALA A 376 -3.39 7.45 -2.37
N GLN A 377 -4.65 7.67 -2.73
CA GLN A 377 -5.80 7.51 -1.84
C GLN A 377 -6.06 6.03 -1.51
N TRP A 378 -5.97 5.14 -2.50
CA TRP A 378 -6.03 3.69 -2.29
C TRP A 378 -4.91 3.20 -1.35
N ASP A 379 -3.69 3.71 -1.54
CA ASP A 379 -2.53 3.33 -0.74
C ASP A 379 -2.72 3.76 0.72
N ALA A 380 -3.42 4.86 1.00
CA ALA A 380 -3.81 5.18 2.37
C ALA A 380 -4.77 4.14 2.98
N CYS A 381 -5.79 3.71 2.21
CA CYS A 381 -6.67 2.63 2.62
C CYS A 381 -5.91 1.31 2.87
N TYR A 382 -4.97 0.97 1.99
CA TYR A 382 -4.13 -0.23 2.12
C TYR A 382 -3.19 -0.15 3.33
N ARG A 383 -2.51 0.99 3.54
CA ARG A 383 -1.58 1.22 4.65
C ARG A 383 -2.27 1.09 6.00
N GLU A 384 -3.50 1.60 6.09
CA GLU A 384 -4.30 1.55 7.30
C GLU A 384 -5.16 0.28 7.40
N MET A 385 -4.90 -0.71 6.55
CA MET A 385 -5.55 -2.02 6.55
C MET A 385 -7.07 -1.97 6.34
N GLY A 386 -7.59 -0.88 5.75
CA GLY A 386 -8.98 -0.78 5.32
C GLY A 386 -9.26 -1.49 3.99
N CYS A 387 -8.23 -1.59 3.15
CA CYS A 387 -8.28 -2.27 1.86
C CYS A 387 -7.24 -3.40 1.85
N HIS A 388 -7.63 -4.61 1.47
CA HIS A 388 -6.74 -5.77 1.63
C HIS A 388 -5.83 -6.00 0.43
N ARG A 389 -6.20 -5.50 -0.74
CA ARG A 389 -5.42 -5.69 -1.96
C ARG A 389 -4.52 -4.50 -2.25
N TYR A 390 -3.26 -4.80 -2.51
CA TYR A 390 -2.41 -3.88 -3.23
C TYR A 390 -2.75 -3.97 -4.72
N LEU A 391 -3.33 -2.91 -5.27
CA LEU A 391 -3.70 -2.88 -6.69
C LEU A 391 -2.46 -2.74 -7.57
N SER A 392 -2.32 -3.56 -8.60
CA SER A 392 -1.27 -3.41 -9.62
C SER A 392 -1.49 -2.12 -10.42
N ASP A 393 -0.41 -1.37 -10.69
CA ASP A 393 -0.44 -0.25 -11.63
C ASP A 393 -0.12 -0.67 -13.08
N ASP A 394 0.11 -1.97 -13.31
CA ASP A 394 0.46 -2.58 -14.59
C ASP A 394 1.63 -1.88 -15.30
N GLY A 395 2.54 -1.28 -14.52
CA GLY A 395 3.68 -0.54 -15.02
C GLY A 395 3.37 0.90 -15.47
N PHE A 396 2.12 1.36 -15.38
CA PHE A 396 1.69 2.71 -15.81
C PHE A 396 2.00 3.82 -14.80
N GLY A 397 2.29 3.45 -13.55
CA GLY A 397 2.62 4.38 -12.47
C GLY A 397 1.47 4.65 -11.50
N ARG A 398 1.86 5.03 -10.26
CA ARG A 398 0.97 5.31 -9.12
C ARG A 398 0.92 6.80 -8.76
N GLY A 399 0.48 7.11 -7.55
CA GLY A 399 0.31 8.47 -7.05
C GLY A 399 -1.05 9.01 -7.47
N ASP A 400 -1.06 10.17 -8.13
CA ASP A 400 -2.28 10.85 -8.59
C ASP A 400 -2.90 10.23 -9.86
N ARG A 401 -2.46 9.06 -10.29
CA ARG A 401 -3.18 8.30 -11.33
C ARG A 401 -4.37 7.57 -10.69
N PRO A 402 -5.49 7.39 -11.41
CA PRO A 402 -6.64 6.68 -10.88
C PRO A 402 -6.27 5.21 -10.61
N ALA A 403 -6.76 4.68 -9.49
CA ALA A 403 -6.55 3.30 -9.11
C ALA A 403 -7.36 2.37 -10.02
N GLY A 404 -6.66 1.70 -10.94
CA GLY A 404 -7.21 0.64 -11.77
C GLY A 404 -7.09 -0.72 -11.08
N ASN A 405 -7.55 -1.78 -11.74
CA ASN A 405 -7.59 -3.14 -11.20
C ASN A 405 -8.47 -3.31 -9.95
N VAL A 406 -9.44 -2.41 -9.75
CA VAL A 406 -10.36 -2.44 -8.61
C VAL A 406 -11.45 -3.47 -8.87
N THR A 407 -11.59 -4.46 -7.99
CA THR A 407 -12.77 -5.33 -7.99
C THR A 407 -13.97 -4.67 -7.32
N TRP A 408 -15.14 -5.27 -7.45
CA TRP A 408 -16.31 -4.81 -6.71
C TRP A 408 -16.12 -4.91 -5.18
N LEU A 409 -15.50 -5.99 -4.70
CA LEU A 409 -15.19 -6.17 -3.28
C LEU A 409 -14.22 -5.08 -2.78
N ASP A 410 -13.16 -4.83 -3.54
CA ASP A 410 -12.19 -3.75 -3.28
C ASP A 410 -12.89 -2.38 -3.15
N ALA A 411 -13.87 -2.10 -4.02
CA ALA A 411 -14.62 -0.86 -3.97
C ALA A 411 -15.48 -0.73 -2.70
N LEU A 412 -16.09 -1.84 -2.25
CA LEU A 412 -16.87 -1.87 -1.00
C LEU A 412 -15.98 -1.72 0.25
N GLU A 413 -14.78 -2.30 0.24
CA GLU A 413 -13.79 -2.11 1.30
C GLU A 413 -13.37 -0.65 1.41
N TYR A 414 -13.05 -0.02 0.28
CA TYR A 414 -12.63 1.38 0.24
C TYR A 414 -13.71 2.35 0.78
N VAL A 415 -14.97 2.19 0.37
CA VAL A 415 -16.06 3.04 0.90
C VAL A 415 -16.28 2.83 2.40
N THR A 416 -16.16 1.58 2.87
CA THR A 416 -16.27 1.25 4.30
C THR A 416 -15.14 1.92 5.10
N TRP A 417 -13.90 1.81 4.62
CA TRP A 417 -12.74 2.49 5.21
C TRP A 417 -12.92 4.00 5.23
N LEU A 418 -13.35 4.61 4.12
CA LEU A 418 -13.57 6.05 4.05
C LEU A 418 -14.66 6.51 5.03
N GLY A 419 -15.73 5.72 5.19
CA GLY A 419 -16.74 5.91 6.23
C GLY A 419 -16.16 5.99 7.63
N SER A 420 -15.17 5.15 7.95
CA SER A 420 -14.49 5.18 9.26
C SER A 420 -13.65 6.44 9.50
N LYS A 421 -13.35 7.22 8.45
CA LYS A 421 -12.57 8.47 8.55
C LYS A 421 -13.43 9.69 8.83
N ALA A 422 -14.74 9.58 8.66
CA ALA A 422 -15.64 10.69 8.92
C ALA A 422 -15.69 11.00 10.43
N ALA A 423 -15.38 12.25 10.80
CA ALA A 423 -15.70 12.74 12.13
C ALA A 423 -17.22 12.83 12.33
N ALA A 424 -17.70 12.78 13.57
CA ALA A 424 -19.13 12.82 13.88
C ALA A 424 -19.83 14.08 13.33
N ASP A 425 -19.11 15.18 13.22
CA ASP A 425 -19.54 16.48 12.68
C ASP A 425 -19.26 16.66 11.19
N ALA A 426 -18.71 15.65 10.50
CA ALA A 426 -18.48 15.73 9.06
C ALA A 426 -19.81 15.92 8.29
N PRO A 427 -19.80 16.64 7.14
CA PRO A 427 -21.00 16.83 6.33
C PRO A 427 -21.60 15.52 5.80
N CYS A 428 -20.77 14.48 5.72
CA CYS A 428 -21.16 13.16 5.25
C CYS A 428 -21.86 12.35 6.33
N ASP A 429 -22.98 11.74 5.96
CA ASP A 429 -23.69 10.76 6.76
C ASP A 429 -23.31 9.33 6.36
N ASP A 430 -23.27 9.05 5.06
CA ASP A 430 -22.94 7.72 4.53
C ASP A 430 -22.07 7.79 3.27
N TYR A 431 -20.93 7.11 3.28
CA TYR A 431 -20.04 6.96 2.13
C TYR A 431 -20.37 5.66 1.39
N ARG A 432 -20.63 5.76 0.08
CA ARG A 432 -21.06 4.64 -0.75
C ARG A 432 -20.65 4.82 -2.20
N LEU A 433 -20.85 3.79 -3.03
CA LEU A 433 -20.77 3.98 -4.48
C LEU A 433 -21.97 4.81 -4.97
N PRO A 434 -21.78 5.72 -5.95
CA PRO A 434 -22.90 6.40 -6.57
C PRO A 434 -23.79 5.39 -7.29
N THR A 435 -25.10 5.64 -7.34
CA THR A 435 -25.96 4.92 -8.28
C THR A 435 -25.65 5.37 -9.71
N ALA A 436 -25.98 4.53 -10.70
CA ALA A 436 -25.82 4.92 -12.11
C ALA A 436 -26.56 6.23 -12.46
N ALA A 437 -27.70 6.49 -11.81
CA ALA A 437 -28.49 7.71 -12.01
C ALA A 437 -27.80 8.94 -11.42
N GLU A 438 -27.28 8.86 -10.20
CA GLU A 438 -26.53 9.95 -9.56
C GLU A 438 -25.25 10.25 -10.33
N TRP A 439 -24.51 9.21 -10.72
CA TRP A 439 -23.31 9.35 -11.53
C TRP A 439 -23.60 10.07 -12.85
N THR A 440 -24.66 9.68 -13.56
CA THR A 440 -25.04 10.28 -14.85
C THR A 440 -25.49 11.73 -14.68
N ALA A 441 -26.27 12.03 -13.64
CA ALA A 441 -26.71 13.39 -13.35
C ALA A 441 -25.51 14.31 -13.05
N ALA A 442 -24.53 13.80 -12.30
CA ALA A 442 -23.31 14.52 -11.97
C ALA A 442 -22.40 14.72 -13.21
N ALA A 443 -22.29 13.72 -14.08
CA ALA A 443 -21.48 13.78 -15.31
C ALA A 443 -21.98 14.84 -16.30
N LEU A 444 -23.30 14.95 -16.47
CA LEU A 444 -23.96 15.83 -17.45
C LEU A 444 -24.14 17.28 -16.97
N TYR A 445 -23.77 17.60 -15.73
CA TYR A 445 -24.07 18.90 -15.16
C TYR A 445 -23.30 20.05 -15.85
N SER A 446 -24.06 21.01 -16.37
CA SER A 446 -23.57 22.31 -16.81
C SER A 446 -24.59 23.40 -16.50
N THR A 447 -24.11 24.56 -16.05
CA THR A 447 -24.94 25.75 -15.80
C THR A 447 -25.55 26.33 -17.09
N ALA A 448 -25.11 25.86 -18.27
CA ALA A 448 -25.59 26.25 -19.59
C ALA A 448 -26.50 25.19 -20.25
N GLY A 449 -26.89 24.12 -19.54
CA GLY A 449 -27.65 22.97 -20.07
C GLY A 449 -26.78 21.70 -20.19
N PRO A 450 -27.36 20.52 -20.46
CA PRO A 450 -26.64 19.25 -20.46
C PRO A 450 -25.46 19.28 -21.43
N VAL A 451 -24.24 19.02 -20.94
CA VAL A 451 -23.09 18.78 -21.83
C VAL A 451 -23.35 17.47 -22.56
N ALA A 452 -23.55 17.52 -23.88
CA ALA A 452 -23.67 16.30 -24.66
C ALA A 452 -22.32 15.60 -24.71
N TRP A 453 -22.31 14.27 -24.57
CA TRP A 453 -21.11 13.43 -24.70
C TRP A 453 -20.27 13.81 -25.92
N ALA A 454 -20.93 14.04 -27.07
CA ALA A 454 -20.30 14.46 -28.32
C ALA A 454 -19.53 15.80 -28.23
N SER A 455 -19.97 16.74 -27.40
CA SER A 455 -19.29 18.03 -27.20
C SER A 455 -18.03 17.88 -26.37
N ALA A 456 -18.01 16.97 -25.40
CA ALA A 456 -16.83 16.72 -24.58
C ALA A 456 -15.76 15.88 -25.29
N VAL A 457 -16.13 15.04 -26.26
CA VAL A 457 -15.16 14.36 -27.15
C VAL A 457 -14.46 15.34 -28.09
N ALA A 458 -15.17 16.38 -28.54
CA ALA A 458 -14.67 17.33 -29.53
C ALA A 458 -13.49 18.19 -29.02
N ASP A 459 -13.29 18.25 -27.69
CA ASP A 459 -12.23 19.03 -27.05
C ASP A 459 -10.83 18.40 -27.17
N GLY A 460 -10.70 17.23 -27.81
CA GLY A 460 -9.41 16.67 -28.20
C GLY A 460 -8.57 16.12 -27.04
N GLN A 461 -9.18 15.80 -25.89
CA GLN A 461 -8.48 15.37 -24.68
C GLN A 461 -8.10 13.87 -24.76
N PRO A 462 -6.87 13.45 -24.41
CA PRO A 462 -6.41 12.05 -24.54
C PRO A 462 -6.96 11.11 -23.44
N VAL A 463 -8.20 11.32 -23.02
CA VAL A 463 -8.88 10.54 -21.97
C VAL A 463 -9.52 9.25 -22.50
N CYS A 464 -9.54 9.05 -23.82
CA CYS A 464 -10.04 7.86 -24.50
C CYS A 464 -9.17 7.51 -25.71
N TRP A 465 -9.39 6.33 -26.32
CA TRP A 465 -8.68 5.91 -27.51
C TRP A 465 -9.26 6.62 -28.75
N GLY A 466 -8.44 7.45 -29.40
CA GLY A 466 -8.82 8.26 -30.54
C GLY A 466 -9.47 9.60 -30.16
N CYS A 467 -9.41 10.01 -28.89
CA CYS A 467 -9.91 11.32 -28.46
C CYS A 467 -8.86 12.44 -28.59
N GLY A 468 -7.57 12.14 -28.58
CA GLY A 468 -6.50 13.13 -28.54
C GLY A 468 -5.39 12.89 -29.56
N ALA A 469 -4.46 13.84 -29.66
CA ALA A 469 -3.26 13.66 -30.47
C ALA A 469 -2.15 12.98 -29.65
N GLY A 470 -1.50 11.94 -30.20
CA GLY A 470 -0.38 11.24 -29.55
C GLY A 470 -0.73 9.84 -29.07
N ASP A 471 -0.07 9.38 -28.00
CA ASP A 471 -0.21 8.04 -27.40
C ASP A 471 -1.49 7.90 -26.55
N ASP A 472 -2.64 8.34 -27.07
CA ASP A 472 -3.92 8.12 -26.42
C ASP A 472 -4.30 6.63 -26.40
N GLY A 473 -5.18 6.23 -25.49
CA GLY A 473 -5.57 4.83 -25.34
C GLY A 473 -4.51 3.85 -24.83
N THR A 474 -3.32 4.33 -24.45
CA THR A 474 -2.24 3.48 -23.93
C THR A 474 -2.31 3.27 -22.41
N ALA A 475 -2.64 4.31 -21.65
CA ALA A 475 -2.69 4.29 -20.19
C ALA A 475 -3.61 5.36 -19.62
N ALA A 476 -4.09 5.15 -18.39
CA ALA A 476 -4.80 6.17 -17.63
C ALA A 476 -3.89 7.37 -17.35
N LEU A 477 -4.42 8.60 -17.45
CA LEU A 477 -3.70 9.84 -17.15
C LEU A 477 -3.71 10.11 -15.64
N ARG A 478 -2.95 11.11 -15.18
CA ARG A 478 -3.17 11.62 -13.81
C ARG A 478 -4.57 12.22 -13.73
N VAL A 479 -5.25 12.04 -12.61
CA VAL A 479 -6.58 12.63 -12.41
C VAL A 479 -6.51 14.16 -12.56
N ALA A 480 -7.61 14.77 -12.98
CA ALA A 480 -7.71 16.20 -13.25
C ALA A 480 -6.71 16.71 -14.31
N SER A 481 -6.27 15.86 -15.24
CA SER A 481 -5.49 16.29 -16.41
C SER A 481 -6.36 17.01 -17.45
N ALA A 482 -7.66 16.69 -17.49
CA ALA A 482 -8.67 17.42 -18.25
C ALA A 482 -9.44 18.40 -17.34
N PRO A 483 -10.03 19.48 -17.87
CA PRO A 483 -10.86 20.39 -17.07
C PRO A 483 -12.06 19.70 -16.41
N ALA A 484 -12.43 20.14 -15.21
CA ALA A 484 -13.65 19.70 -14.55
C ALA A 484 -14.91 20.18 -15.29
N ASN A 485 -16.01 19.46 -15.11
CA ASN A 485 -17.34 19.94 -15.46
C ASN A 485 -17.80 21.08 -14.52
N ALA A 486 -18.98 21.66 -14.78
CA ALA A 486 -19.45 22.82 -14.00
C ALA A 486 -19.78 22.50 -12.53
N SER A 487 -19.91 21.22 -12.17
CA SER A 487 -20.04 20.77 -10.77
C SER A 487 -18.69 20.68 -10.06
N GLY A 488 -17.57 20.90 -10.74
CA GLY A 488 -16.23 20.71 -10.18
C GLY A 488 -15.79 19.25 -10.12
N LEU A 489 -16.38 18.38 -10.96
CA LEU A 489 -15.97 16.98 -11.09
C LEU A 489 -15.09 16.80 -12.34
N TYR A 490 -13.96 16.13 -12.14
CA TYR A 490 -12.99 15.77 -13.15
C TYR A 490 -13.19 14.33 -13.62
N ASP A 491 -12.68 14.02 -14.81
CA ASP A 491 -12.54 12.64 -15.31
C ASP A 491 -13.87 11.86 -15.38
N MET A 492 -15.01 12.56 -15.49
CA MET A 492 -16.32 11.92 -15.66
C MET A 492 -16.45 11.23 -17.04
N LEU A 493 -15.46 11.42 -17.93
CA LEU A 493 -15.44 10.94 -19.31
C LEU A 493 -14.07 10.32 -19.60
N GLY A 494 -14.03 9.03 -19.89
CA GLY A 494 -12.80 8.31 -20.16
C GLY A 494 -11.98 8.07 -18.88
N ASN A 495 -10.66 8.02 -19.02
CA ASN A 495 -9.70 7.62 -18.00
C ASN A 495 -9.96 6.20 -17.47
N LEU A 496 -10.74 5.97 -16.42
CA LEU A 496 -11.19 4.63 -16.02
C LEU A 496 -12.72 4.52 -16.00
N TRP A 497 -13.20 3.31 -16.32
CA TRP A 497 -14.56 2.93 -15.96
C TRP A 497 -14.71 3.03 -14.44
N GLU A 498 -15.86 3.48 -13.97
CA GLU A 498 -16.13 3.64 -12.54
C GLU A 498 -17.24 2.69 -12.08
N TRP A 499 -16.98 1.90 -11.04
CA TRP A 499 -18.01 1.09 -10.38
C TRP A 499 -19.16 1.95 -9.83
N VAL A 500 -20.40 1.51 -10.07
CA VAL A 500 -21.61 2.14 -9.51
C VAL A 500 -22.47 1.12 -8.75
N ALA A 501 -23.18 1.60 -7.73
CA ALA A 501 -24.17 0.84 -6.99
C ALA A 501 -25.26 0.31 -7.93
N ASP A 502 -25.75 -0.89 -7.63
CA ASP A 502 -27.04 -1.31 -8.14
C ASP A 502 -28.07 -0.29 -7.66
N GLY A 503 -28.97 0.13 -8.54
CA GLY A 503 -29.95 1.17 -8.23
C GLY A 503 -30.80 0.82 -7.00
N ALA A 504 -31.61 1.78 -6.54
CA ALA A 504 -32.47 1.64 -5.36
C ALA A 504 -33.59 0.57 -5.46
N ASP A 505 -33.49 -0.39 -6.38
CA ASP A 505 -34.42 -1.51 -6.51
C ASP A 505 -34.24 -2.49 -5.35
N PRO A 506 -35.18 -2.53 -4.38
CA PRO A 506 -35.07 -3.40 -3.20
C PRO A 506 -35.24 -4.88 -3.55
N SER A 507 -35.65 -5.20 -4.79
CA SER A 507 -35.86 -6.56 -5.27
C SER A 507 -34.65 -7.17 -5.97
N ALA A 508 -33.64 -6.36 -6.29
CA ALA A 508 -32.37 -6.87 -6.79
C ALA A 508 -31.65 -7.64 -5.68
N PRO A 509 -31.09 -8.85 -5.96
CA PRO A 509 -30.28 -9.55 -4.97
C PRO A 509 -29.12 -8.66 -4.55
N ALA A 510 -29.09 -8.24 -3.28
CA ALA A 510 -28.02 -7.39 -2.76
C ALA A 510 -26.67 -8.13 -2.90
N CYS A 511 -25.74 -7.53 -3.64
CA CYS A 511 -24.35 -7.98 -3.65
C CYS A 511 -23.55 -7.16 -2.64
N ASP A 512 -23.49 -7.66 -1.41
CA ASP A 512 -22.75 -7.06 -0.30
C ASP A 512 -21.46 -7.83 0.03
N LEU A 513 -20.69 -7.31 0.98
CA LEU A 513 -19.45 -7.93 1.47
C LEU A 513 -19.67 -9.38 1.94
N THR A 514 -20.80 -9.65 2.61
CA THR A 514 -21.10 -10.98 3.17
C THR A 514 -21.41 -11.98 2.06
N ALA A 515 -22.22 -11.59 1.09
CA ALA A 515 -22.61 -12.42 -0.05
C ALA A 515 -21.40 -12.78 -0.93
N LEU A 516 -20.52 -11.82 -1.20
CA LEU A 516 -19.29 -12.07 -1.97
C LEU A 516 -18.36 -13.03 -1.25
N ARG A 517 -18.13 -12.85 0.06
CA ARG A 517 -17.28 -13.73 0.87
C ARG A 517 -17.80 -15.17 0.93
N GLN A 518 -19.13 -15.36 0.92
CA GLN A 518 -19.72 -16.70 1.01
C GLN A 518 -19.78 -17.43 -0.33
N SER A 519 -20.02 -16.72 -1.43
CA SER A 519 -20.34 -17.33 -2.73
C SER A 519 -19.28 -17.11 -3.82
N GLY A 520 -18.32 -16.22 -3.56
CA GLY A 520 -17.21 -15.85 -4.43
C GLY A 520 -17.58 -15.03 -5.67
N ARG A 521 -18.87 -14.79 -5.93
CA ARG A 521 -19.35 -14.06 -7.11
C ARG A 521 -20.79 -13.55 -6.94
N CYS A 522 -21.11 -12.48 -7.65
CA CYS A 522 -22.48 -11.97 -7.80
C CYS A 522 -22.86 -11.81 -9.28
N THR A 523 -24.11 -11.40 -9.51
CA THR A 523 -24.55 -10.85 -10.79
C THR A 523 -23.59 -9.73 -11.24
N PRO A 524 -23.19 -9.66 -12.52
CA PRO A 524 -22.34 -8.58 -13.03
C PRO A 524 -22.89 -7.21 -12.67
N GLY A 525 -22.01 -6.33 -12.21
CA GLY A 525 -22.33 -4.96 -11.81
C GLY A 525 -22.27 -3.98 -12.96
N ARG A 526 -22.86 -2.81 -12.77
CA ARG A 526 -22.77 -1.69 -13.71
C ARG A 526 -21.48 -0.89 -13.49
N VAL A 527 -20.96 -0.37 -14.58
CA VAL A 527 -19.84 0.59 -14.61
C VAL A 527 -20.17 1.76 -15.54
N MET A 528 -19.66 2.95 -15.26
CA MET A 528 -19.95 4.18 -16.02
C MET A 528 -18.67 4.90 -16.45
N GLY A 529 -18.77 5.87 -17.36
CA GLY A 529 -17.67 6.81 -17.67
C GLY A 529 -16.80 6.48 -18.88
N GLY A 530 -16.61 5.20 -19.21
CA GLY A 530 -15.62 4.83 -20.23
C GLY A 530 -14.22 4.78 -19.66
N SER A 531 -13.22 4.42 -20.46
CA SER A 531 -11.82 4.41 -20.03
C SER A 531 -10.91 4.96 -21.13
N TYR A 532 -9.62 5.10 -20.83
CA TYR A 532 -8.58 5.39 -21.80
C TYR A 532 -8.63 4.40 -22.98
N ALA A 533 -8.92 3.12 -22.74
CA ALA A 533 -9.02 2.12 -23.80
C ALA A 533 -10.35 2.15 -24.57
N THR A 534 -11.32 2.98 -24.17
CA THR A 534 -12.59 3.09 -24.87
C THR A 534 -12.43 3.92 -26.13
N ARG A 535 -12.87 3.37 -27.27
CA ARG A 535 -12.79 4.07 -28.55
C ARG A 535 -13.71 5.28 -28.62
N ALA A 536 -13.25 6.33 -29.29
CA ALA A 536 -14.00 7.56 -29.47
C ALA A 536 -15.39 7.34 -30.09
N GLU A 537 -15.52 6.40 -31.04
CA GLU A 537 -16.79 6.11 -31.70
C GLU A 537 -17.81 5.44 -30.76
N ALA A 538 -17.35 4.84 -29.66
CA ALA A 538 -18.19 4.21 -28.65
C ALA A 538 -18.66 5.20 -27.57
N LEU A 539 -18.08 6.40 -27.48
CA LEU A 539 -18.43 7.41 -26.47
C LEU A 539 -19.91 7.79 -26.43
N PRO A 540 -20.64 7.92 -27.57
CA PRO A 540 -22.08 8.18 -27.53
C PRO A 540 -22.88 7.09 -26.79
N ALA A 541 -22.37 5.86 -26.72
CA ALA A 541 -22.99 4.74 -26.03
C ALA A 541 -22.54 4.59 -24.56
N ILE A 542 -21.51 5.31 -24.11
CA ILE A 542 -21.00 5.22 -22.73
C ILE A 542 -22.03 5.69 -21.69
N ALA A 543 -22.94 6.57 -22.09
CA ALA A 543 -24.09 6.98 -21.28
C ALA A 543 -24.96 5.79 -20.81
N ALA A 544 -24.96 4.67 -21.56
CA ALA A 544 -25.71 3.47 -21.18
C ALA A 544 -25.02 2.63 -20.08
N GLY A 545 -23.73 2.90 -19.83
CA GLY A 545 -22.86 2.12 -18.96
C GLY A 545 -22.39 0.80 -19.58
N GLY A 546 -21.40 0.18 -18.92
CA GLY A 546 -20.95 -1.18 -19.19
C GLY A 546 -21.38 -2.15 -18.10
N THR A 547 -20.97 -3.41 -18.25
CA THR A 547 -21.08 -4.42 -17.20
C THR A 547 -19.75 -5.07 -16.91
N ALA A 548 -19.53 -5.41 -15.65
CA ALA A 548 -18.29 -6.00 -15.18
C ALA A 548 -18.57 -7.12 -14.15
N PRO A 549 -17.89 -8.27 -14.21
CA PRO A 549 -18.01 -9.33 -13.23
C PRO A 549 -17.75 -8.85 -11.79
N ARG A 550 -18.64 -9.22 -10.87
CA ARG A 550 -18.44 -9.03 -9.43
C ARG A 550 -17.93 -10.34 -8.84
N THR A 551 -16.70 -10.33 -8.37
CA THR A 551 -15.97 -11.49 -7.86
C THR A 551 -15.38 -11.17 -6.50
N ASP A 552 -15.09 -12.21 -5.72
CA ASP A 552 -14.26 -12.10 -4.53
C ASP A 552 -12.77 -11.96 -4.89
N ASN A 553 -11.94 -11.88 -3.85
CA ASN A 553 -10.49 -11.80 -3.98
C ASN A 553 -9.79 -13.17 -4.08
N ALA A 554 -10.54 -14.29 -4.05
CA ALA A 554 -9.98 -15.62 -4.25
C ALA A 554 -9.81 -15.95 -5.74
N ARG A 555 -10.68 -15.39 -6.61
CA ARG A 555 -10.51 -15.40 -8.07
C ARG A 555 -10.90 -14.05 -8.66
N PRO A 556 -10.07 -13.03 -8.42
CA PRO A 556 -10.44 -11.67 -8.74
C PRO A 556 -10.53 -11.48 -10.24
N TRP A 557 -11.67 -10.95 -10.69
CA TRP A 557 -11.78 -10.30 -11.98
C TRP A 557 -11.59 -8.80 -11.77
N SER A 558 -10.48 -8.29 -12.29
CA SER A 558 -10.16 -6.86 -12.30
C SER A 558 -9.65 -6.46 -13.68
N SER A 559 -9.72 -5.17 -14.00
CA SER A 559 -9.21 -4.61 -15.24
C SER A 559 -8.39 -3.34 -14.96
N PRO A 560 -7.25 -3.09 -15.62
CA PRO A 560 -6.53 -1.83 -15.52
C PRO A 560 -7.39 -0.62 -15.89
N THR A 561 -8.44 -0.86 -16.69
CA THR A 561 -9.37 0.17 -17.17
C THR A 561 -10.56 0.42 -16.24
N LEU A 562 -10.59 -0.20 -15.05
CA LEU A 562 -11.72 -0.13 -14.12
C LEU A 562 -11.26 0.26 -12.71
N GLY A 563 -11.80 1.39 -12.24
CA GLY A 563 -11.60 1.97 -10.91
C GLY A 563 -12.93 2.29 -10.24
N LEU A 564 -12.94 3.34 -9.42
CA LEU A 564 -14.11 3.76 -8.67
C LEU A 564 -14.12 5.27 -8.38
N ARG A 565 -15.32 5.77 -8.09
CA ARG A 565 -15.58 7.08 -7.47
C ARG A 565 -16.53 6.87 -6.31
N VAL A 566 -16.37 7.67 -5.26
CA VAL A 566 -17.20 7.57 -4.06
C VAL A 566 -18.24 8.68 -4.05
N ALA A 567 -19.45 8.34 -3.61
CA ALA A 567 -20.52 9.26 -3.27
C ALA A 567 -20.69 9.33 -1.75
N CYS A 568 -21.33 10.41 -1.30
CA CYS A 568 -21.64 10.67 0.08
C CYS A 568 -23.04 11.26 0.19
N ASP A 569 -23.90 10.68 1.02
CA ASP A 569 -25.17 11.28 1.42
C ASP A 569 -24.91 12.36 2.47
N LEU A 570 -25.42 13.58 2.24
CA LEU A 570 -25.16 14.74 3.09
C LEU A 570 -26.26 14.94 4.13
N LYS A 571 -25.86 15.44 5.30
CA LYS A 571 -26.75 15.76 6.44
C LYS A 571 -27.76 16.89 6.18
#